data_AF-A0ABD3Y0H0-F1
#
_entry.id   AF-A0ABD3Y0H0-F1
#
_cell.length_a   1.000
_cell.length_b   1.000
_cell.length_c   1.000
_cell.angle_alpha   90.00
_cell.angle_beta   90.00
_cell.angle_gamma   90.00
#
_symmetry.space_group_name_H-M   'P 1'
#
loop_
_entity.id
_entity.type
_entity.pdbx_description
1 polymer ?
#
loop_
_entity_poly.entity_id
_entity_poly.type
_entity_poly.pdbx_seq_one_letter_code
_entity_poly.pdbx_strand_id
1 'polypeptide(L)'
;MKHGASSVLDDYWEDFDDQQQEHTAGFDSTTDEAICLKELDAYLAEPIQPRVTPPLDPIEYWKLNQCKYPILADCAQSFLATPASSVES
;
A
#
# COMPACT_ATOMS: atom_id res chain seq x y z
N MET A 1 4.05 13.96 -39.00
CA MET A 1 4.62 14.38 -37.70
C MET A 1 3.65 13.93 -36.63
N LYS A 2 4.11 13.13 -35.68
CA LYS A 2 3.29 12.42 -34.68
C LYS A 2 3.44 13.12 -33.33
N HIS A 3 2.48 13.96 -32.97
CA HIS A 3 2.23 14.35 -31.58
C HIS A 3 0.91 13.63 -31.24
N GLY A 4 0.83 12.64 -30.36
CA GLY A 4 1.57 12.41 -29.12
C GLY A 4 0.51 12.50 -28.03
N ALA A 5 -0.17 11.38 -27.77
CA ALA A 5 -1.34 11.26 -26.88
C ALA A 5 -0.99 11.40 -25.38
N SER A 6 -0.13 12.36 -25.02
CA SER A 6 0.60 12.42 -23.75
C SER A 6 0.34 13.71 -22.96
N SER A 7 -0.86 14.30 -23.06
CA SER A 7 -1.22 15.53 -22.32
C SER A 7 -2.26 15.22 -21.24
N VAL A 8 -3.40 14.65 -21.63
CA VAL A 8 -4.54 14.44 -20.72
C VAL A 8 -4.22 13.52 -19.55
N LEU A 9 -3.33 12.54 -19.75
CA LEU A 9 -2.92 11.65 -18.66
C LEU A 9 -1.94 12.34 -17.70
N ASP A 10 -1.06 13.21 -18.22
CA ASP A 10 -0.10 13.99 -17.45
C ASP A 10 -0.85 15.00 -16.57
N ASP A 11 -1.80 15.74 -17.16
CA ASP A 11 -2.65 16.71 -16.46
C ASP A 11 -3.47 16.05 -15.32
N TYR A 12 -3.86 14.78 -15.48
CA TYR A 12 -4.59 14.02 -14.46
C TYR A 12 -3.69 13.58 -13.30
N TRP A 13 -2.45 13.17 -13.60
CA TRP A 13 -1.49 12.81 -12.57
C TRP A 13 -1.03 14.03 -11.76
N GLU A 14 -0.85 15.19 -12.42
CA GLU A 14 -0.53 16.45 -11.75
C GLU A 14 -1.64 16.87 -10.76
N ASP A 15 -2.91 16.81 -11.18
CA ASP A 15 -4.06 17.12 -10.30
C ASP A 15 -4.20 16.14 -9.13
N PHE A 16 -3.88 14.85 -9.36
CA PHE A 16 -3.86 13.84 -8.30
C PHE A 16 -2.73 14.07 -7.29
N ASP A 17 -1.53 14.42 -7.76
CA ASP A 17 -0.38 14.69 -6.93
C ASP A 17 -0.59 15.96 -6.07
N ASP A 18 -1.18 17.02 -6.64
CA ASP A 18 -1.55 18.24 -5.92
C ASP A 18 -2.59 17.95 -4.82
N GLN A 19 -3.61 17.12 -5.12
CA GLN A 19 -4.63 16.73 -4.14
C GLN A 19 -4.07 15.86 -3.00
N GLN A 20 -3.09 14.99 -3.29
CA GLN A 20 -2.39 14.20 -2.27
C GLN A 20 -1.60 15.11 -1.31
N GLN A 21 -0.93 16.14 -1.85
CA GLN A 21 -0.05 17.03 -1.08
C GLN A 21 -0.80 17.89 -0.05
N GLU A 22 -2.03 18.32 -0.36
CA GLU A 22 -2.89 19.05 0.58
C GLU A 22 -3.43 18.15 1.71
N HIS A 23 -3.71 16.88 1.43
CA HIS A 23 -4.33 15.97 2.40
C HIS A 23 -3.33 15.44 3.46
N THR A 24 -2.03 15.51 3.19
CA THR A 24 -0.97 15.04 4.10
C THR A 24 -0.48 16.12 5.09
N ALA A 25 -0.85 17.39 4.89
CA ALA A 25 -0.32 18.52 5.65
C ALA A 25 -0.74 18.57 7.14
N GLY A 26 -1.66 17.69 7.57
CA GLY A 26 -2.20 17.65 8.93
C GLY A 26 -1.69 16.51 9.83
N PHE A 27 -0.87 15.59 9.32
CA PHE A 27 -0.33 14.48 10.12
C PHE A 27 1.10 14.83 10.56
N ASP A 28 1.31 14.97 11.87
CA ASP A 28 2.64 15.06 12.48
C ASP A 28 3.37 13.69 12.32
N SER A 29 3.86 13.40 11.10
CA SER A 29 4.20 12.04 10.63
C SER A 29 5.68 11.77 10.39
N THR A 30 6.59 12.69 10.71
CA THR A 30 7.99 12.52 10.27
C THR A 30 8.66 11.27 10.84
N THR A 31 8.18 10.78 12.00
CA THR A 31 8.69 9.55 12.63
C THR A 31 7.96 8.31 12.12
N ASP A 32 6.64 8.37 12.00
CA ASP A 32 5.81 7.23 11.59
C ASP A 32 6.02 6.88 10.12
N GLU A 33 6.20 7.88 9.25
CA GLU A 33 6.57 7.69 7.85
C GLU A 33 7.94 7.01 7.71
N ALA A 34 8.93 7.47 8.49
CA ALA A 34 10.27 6.87 8.47
C ALA A 34 10.28 5.43 8.99
N ILE A 35 9.42 5.09 9.95
CA ILE A 35 9.26 3.70 10.43
C ILE A 35 8.53 2.86 9.38
N CYS A 36 7.48 3.40 8.76
CA CYS A 36 6.73 2.74 7.69
C CYS A 36 7.63 2.40 6.49
N LEU A 37 8.45 3.34 6.02
CA LEU A 37 9.40 3.12 4.93
C LEU A 37 10.42 2.02 5.27
N LYS A 38 10.93 1.99 6.51
CA LYS A 38 11.84 0.93 6.95
C LYS A 38 11.18 -0.45 6.98
N GLU A 39 9.95 -0.53 7.47
CA GLU A 39 9.17 -1.77 7.44
C GLU A 39 8.93 -2.23 6.00
N LEU A 40 8.58 -1.30 5.11
CA LEU A 40 8.34 -1.57 3.69
C LEU A 40 9.60 -2.10 3.00
N ASP A 41 10.73 -1.42 3.15
CA ASP A 41 12.01 -1.86 2.60
C ASP A 41 12.38 -3.26 3.10
N ALA A 42 12.18 -3.53 4.39
CA ALA A 42 12.46 -4.83 4.98
C ALA A 42 11.52 -5.94 4.45
N TYR A 43 10.23 -5.65 4.27
CA TYR A 43 9.27 -6.59 3.68
C TYR A 43 9.59 -6.89 2.21
N LEU A 44 9.91 -5.86 1.42
CA LEU A 44 10.25 -6.01 0.00
C LEU A 44 11.58 -6.75 -0.22
N ALA A 45 12.49 -6.70 0.75
CA ALA A 45 13.73 -7.46 0.74
C ALA A 45 13.55 -8.93 1.14
N GLU A 46 12.37 -9.35 1.64
CA GLU A 46 12.13 -10.75 1.96
C GLU A 46 12.16 -11.63 0.71
N PRO A 47 12.64 -12.88 0.82
CA PRO A 47 12.54 -13.84 -0.26
C PRO A 47 11.08 -14.07 -0.67
N ILE A 48 10.82 -14.07 -1.97
CA ILE A 48 9.50 -14.41 -2.51
C ILE A 48 9.13 -15.81 -2.04
N GLN A 49 8.01 -15.92 -1.32
CA GLN A 49 7.53 -17.20 -0.85
C GLN A 49 7.07 -18.06 -2.04
N PRO A 50 7.47 -19.35 -2.10
CA PRO A 50 7.01 -20.25 -3.14
C PRO A 50 5.49 -20.39 -3.08
N ARG A 51 4.83 -20.48 -4.24
CA ARG A 51 3.40 -20.79 -4.34
C ARG A 51 3.18 -22.26 -4.00
N VAL A 52 3.18 -22.58 -2.70
CA VAL A 52 2.97 -23.92 -2.17
C VAL A 52 1.49 -24.28 -2.11
N THR A 53 1.20 -25.59 -2.06
CA THR A 53 -0.14 -26.14 -1.79
C THR A 53 -0.12 -26.83 -0.43
N PRO A 54 -0.93 -26.40 0.56
CA PRO A 54 -1.94 -25.35 0.48
C PRO A 54 -1.33 -23.94 0.38
N PRO A 55 -2.04 -22.97 -0.23
CA PRO A 55 -1.57 -21.59 -0.28
C PRO A 55 -1.43 -21.03 1.13
N LEU A 56 -0.42 -20.19 1.33
CA LEU A 56 -0.30 -19.41 2.55
C LEU A 56 -1.49 -18.43 2.63
N ASP A 57 -2.16 -18.40 3.77
CA ASP A 57 -3.19 -17.40 4.06
C ASP A 57 -2.52 -16.04 4.34
N PRO A 58 -2.76 -15.01 3.50
CA PRO A 58 -2.17 -13.69 3.70
C PRO A 58 -2.53 -13.06 5.06
N ILE A 59 -3.75 -13.32 5.57
CA ILE A 59 -4.19 -12.79 6.86
C ILE A 59 -3.36 -13.39 7.99
N GLU A 60 -3.11 -14.70 7.94
CA GLU A 60 -2.28 -15.39 8.94
C GLU A 60 -0.80 -15.00 8.84
N TYR A 61 -0.29 -14.76 7.63
CA TYR A 61 1.08 -14.23 7.46
C TYR A 61 1.25 -12.88 8.19
N TRP A 62 0.33 -11.94 7.99
CA TRP A 62 0.42 -10.62 8.63
C TRP A 62 0.21 -10.68 10.14
N LYS A 63 -0.62 -11.60 10.65
CA LYS A 63 -0.73 -11.86 12.10
C LYS A 63 0.59 -12.36 12.69
N LEU A 64 1.23 -13.33 12.04
CA LEU A 64 2.49 -13.90 12.52
C LEU A 64 3.63 -12.88 12.51
N ASN A 65 3.64 -11.98 11.52
CA ASN A 65 4.69 -10.97 11.35
C ASN A 65 4.35 -9.61 12.00
N GLN A 66 3.27 -9.50 12.76
CA GLN A 66 2.84 -8.23 13.36
C GLN A 66 3.91 -7.60 14.27
N CYS A 67 4.69 -8.41 14.99
CA CYS A 67 5.79 -7.90 15.81
C CYS A 67 6.96 -7.36 14.97
N LYS A 68 7.13 -7.87 13.74
CA LYS A 68 8.21 -7.48 12.82
C LYS A 68 7.83 -6.26 11.99
N TYR A 69 6.55 -6.17 11.62
CA TYR A 69 5.99 -5.11 10.78
C TYR A 69 4.69 -4.57 11.40
N PRO A 70 4.76 -3.90 12.57
CA PRO A 70 3.55 -3.46 13.28
C PRO A 70 2.69 -2.51 12.46
N ILE A 71 3.29 -1.59 11.68
CA ILE A 71 2.54 -0.63 10.87
C ILE A 71 1.96 -1.32 9.64
N LEU A 72 2.80 -2.04 8.88
CA LEU A 72 2.33 -2.72 7.67
C LEU A 72 1.30 -3.81 7.96
N ALA A 73 1.45 -4.56 9.06
CA ALA A 73 0.49 -5.59 9.43
C ALA A 73 -0.87 -4.97 9.74
N ASP A 74 -0.94 -3.84 10.43
CA ASP A 74 -2.20 -3.15 10.72
C ASP A 74 -2.90 -2.66 9.44
N CYS A 75 -2.14 -2.06 8.53
CA CYS A 75 -2.64 -1.67 7.20
C CYS A 75 -3.12 -2.89 6.40
N ALA A 76 -2.34 -3.97 6.38
CA ALA A 76 -2.66 -5.18 5.64
C ALA A 76 -3.91 -5.88 6.19
N GLN A 77 -4.10 -5.93 7.51
CA GLN A 77 -5.32 -6.46 8.11
C GLN A 77 -6.54 -5.64 7.68
N SER A 78 -6.44 -4.31 7.74
CA SER A 78 -7.52 -3.41 7.33
C SER A 78 -7.90 -3.60 5.86
N PHE A 79 -6.91 -3.75 4.98
CA PHE A 79 -7.12 -3.96 3.56
C PHE A 79 -7.67 -5.36 3.23
N LEU A 80 -7.08 -6.41 3.79
CA LEU A 80 -7.42 -7.81 3.48
C LEU A 80 -8.71 -8.29 4.15
N ALA A 81 -9.07 -7.72 5.31
CA ALA A 81 -10.30 -8.07 6.02
C ALA A 81 -11.55 -7.40 5.42
N THR A 82 -11.37 -6.43 4.51
CA THR A 82 -12.48 -5.78 3.82
C THR A 82 -13.10 -6.77 2.83
N PRO A 83 -14.40 -7.14 2.98
CA PRO A 83 -15.06 -8.01 2.02
C PRO A 83 -15.03 -7.36 0.64
N ALA A 84 -14.71 -8.12 -0.42
CA ALA A 84 -14.69 -7.63 -1.80
C ALA A 84 -16.09 -7.31 -2.38
N SER A 85 -17.07 -7.03 -1.53
CA SER A 85 -18.47 -6.81 -1.88
C SER A 85 -18.70 -5.33 -2.23
N SER A 86 -18.84 -5.04 -3.52
CA SER A 86 -19.37 -3.77 -4.03
C SER A 86 -20.76 -4.00 -4.67
N VAL A 87 -21.70 -4.52 -3.89
CA VAL A 87 -23.11 -4.61 -4.31
C VAL A 87 -23.93 -3.58 -3.54
N GLU A 88 -24.26 -2.49 -4.21
CA GLU A 88 -25.38 -1.63 -3.85
C GLU A 88 -26.67 -2.42 -4.10
N SER A 89 -27.50 -2.57 -3.07
CA SER A 89 -28.81 -3.24 -3.12
C SER A 89 -29.93 -2.27 -3.48
#